data_AF-X1GVD9-F1
#
_entry.id   AF-X1GVD9-F1
#
_cell.length_a   1.000
_cell.length_b   1.000
_cell.length_c   1.000
_cell.angle_alpha   90.00
_cell.angle_beta   90.00
_cell.angle_gamma   90.00
#
_symmetry.space_group_name_H-M   'P 1'
#
loop_
_entity.id
_entity.type
_entity.pdbx_description
1 polymer ?
#
loop_
_entity_poly.entity_id
_entity_poly.type
_entity_poly.pdbx_seq_one_letter_code
_entity_poly.pdbx_strand_id
1 'polypeptide(L)'
;MWYRYALLVETDDTRTVPARKEIELPEGVVTGVRVRFPPGSRGQVYTAVFQGTHKMWPRGEGNYAWGDNESIDMDEHVRNITGWHYFLEGYAVNCRYDHTVWWDFNVLEKEYAETWGPIQKLVKLLEDLIGV
;
A
#
# COMPACT_ATOMS: atom_id res chain seq x y z
N MET A 1 4.34 9.12 -6.63
CA MET A 1 5.56 8.33 -6.87
C MET A 1 5.33 6.91 -6.37
N TRP A 2 5.94 5.90 -7.00
CA TRP A 2 5.79 4.50 -6.59
C TRP A 2 6.90 4.09 -5.63
N TYR A 3 6.52 3.55 -4.47
CA TYR A 3 7.39 3.02 -3.44
C TYR A 3 7.23 1.51 -3.35
N ARG A 4 8.35 0.76 -3.42
CA ARG A 4 8.34 -0.70 -3.47
C ARG A 4 8.96 -1.30 -2.23
N TYR A 5 8.25 -2.25 -1.63
CA TYR A 5 8.68 -3.05 -0.51
C TYR A 5 8.52 -4.54 -0.82
N ALA A 6 9.31 -5.37 -0.15
CA ALA A 6 9.22 -6.82 -0.24
C ALA A 6 8.98 -7.39 1.15
N LEU A 7 8.06 -8.35 1.25
CA LEU A 7 7.79 -9.16 2.43
C LEU A 7 8.17 -10.60 2.09
N LEU A 8 9.08 -11.18 2.87
CA LEU A 8 9.32 -12.62 2.85
C LEU A 8 8.24 -13.27 3.72
N VAL A 9 7.57 -14.27 3.16
CA VAL A 9 6.63 -15.15 3.87
C VAL A 9 7.22 -16.55 3.80
N GLU A 10 7.72 -17.01 4.94
CA GLU A 10 8.30 -18.34 5.12
C GLU A 10 7.19 -19.38 5.24
N THR A 11 7.53 -20.64 4.99
CA THR A 11 6.56 -21.74 5.03
C THR A 11 5.94 -22.01 6.42
N ASP A 12 6.60 -21.57 7.49
CA ASP A 12 6.14 -21.68 8.88
C ASP A 12 5.36 -20.46 9.37
N ASP A 13 5.34 -19.36 8.61
CA ASP A 13 4.49 -18.20 8.89
C ASP A 13 3.02 -18.59 8.76
N THR A 14 2.38 -18.79 9.90
CA THR A 14 0.97 -19.21 9.99
C THR A 14 0.07 -18.03 10.23
N ARG A 15 -1.24 -18.21 10.03
CA ARG A 15 -2.23 -17.17 10.34
C ARG A 15 -2.16 -16.66 11.79
N THR A 16 -1.73 -17.50 12.74
CA THR A 16 -1.58 -17.13 14.15
C THR A 16 -0.24 -16.46 14.46
N VAL A 17 0.78 -16.70 13.65
CA VAL A 17 2.12 -16.13 13.78
C VAL A 17 2.58 -15.71 12.38
N PRO A 18 2.05 -14.59 11.85
CA PRO A 18 2.35 -14.17 10.49
C PRO A 18 3.69 -13.43 10.41
N ALA A 19 4.35 -13.50 9.25
CA ALA A 19 5.45 -12.61 8.92
C ALA A 19 4.96 -11.17 8.97
N ARG A 20 5.73 -10.32 9.64
CA ARG A 20 5.40 -8.90 9.77
C ARG A 20 6.62 -8.04 9.49
N LYS A 21 6.44 -7.03 8.64
CA LYS A 21 7.47 -6.06 8.29
C LYS A 21 6.93 -4.65 8.40
N GLU A 22 7.60 -3.84 9.20
CA GLU A 22 7.35 -2.41 9.28
C GLU A 22 7.91 -1.69 8.05
N ILE A 23 7.13 -0.78 7.49
CA ILE A 23 7.52 0.07 6.37
C ILE A 23 7.14 1.52 6.67
N GLU A 24 7.90 2.43 6.08
CA GLU A 24 7.64 3.87 6.16
C GLU A 24 7.22 4.38 4.78
N LEU A 25 6.22 5.25 4.75
CA LEU A 25 5.76 5.92 3.54
C LEU A 25 5.88 7.44 3.74
N PRO A 26 6.19 8.22 2.69
CA PRO A 26 6.30 9.66 2.79
C PRO A 26 4.94 10.32 3.07
N GLU A 27 4.95 11.51 3.68
CA GLU A 27 3.74 12.30 3.95
C GLU A 27 3.02 12.68 2.64
N GLY A 28 1.71 12.46 2.58
CA GLY A 28 0.95 12.65 1.35
C GLY A 28 -0.38 11.92 1.35
N VAL A 29 -0.77 11.40 0.18
CA VAL A 29 -1.96 10.57 0.01
C VAL A 29 -1.56 9.31 -0.76
N VAL A 30 -1.78 8.15 -0.18
CA VAL A 30 -1.67 6.87 -0.92
C VAL A 30 -2.84 6.82 -1.89
N THR A 31 -2.52 6.87 -3.18
CA THR A 31 -3.47 6.88 -4.31
C THR A 31 -3.66 5.50 -4.94
N GLY A 32 -2.76 4.56 -4.64
CA GLY A 32 -2.85 3.21 -5.19
C GLY A 32 -2.00 2.22 -4.40
N VAL A 33 -2.50 1.00 -4.31
CA VAL A 33 -1.81 -0.13 -3.70
C VAL A 33 -1.80 -1.28 -4.70
N ARG A 34 -0.62 -1.83 -4.92
CA ARG A 34 -0.40 -3.00 -5.77
C ARG A 34 0.33 -4.05 -4.98
N VAL A 35 -0.16 -5.27 -5.02
CA VAL A 35 0.53 -6.45 -4.49
C VAL A 35 0.83 -7.41 -5.63
N ARG A 36 2.05 -7.94 -5.67
CA ARG A 36 2.51 -8.88 -6.70
C ARG A 36 2.92 -10.18 -6.06
N PHE A 37 2.33 -11.27 -6.52
CA PHE A 37 2.60 -12.62 -6.05
C PHE A 37 3.60 -13.31 -6.98
N PRO A 38 4.62 -13.98 -6.44
CA PRO A 38 5.52 -14.80 -7.24
C PRO A 38 4.78 -16.02 -7.78
N PRO A 39 5.26 -16.64 -8.87
CA PRO A 39 4.72 -17.90 -9.33
C PRO A 39 4.97 -19.02 -8.31
N GLY A 40 4.00 -19.93 -8.18
CA GLY A 40 4.12 -21.16 -7.39
C GLY A 40 3.54 -21.10 -5.99
N SER A 41 2.90 -19.98 -5.61
CA SER A 41 2.15 -19.86 -4.35
C SER A 41 0.82 -20.61 -4.38
N ARG A 42 0.25 -20.91 -5.56
CA ARG A 42 -1.03 -21.61 -5.74
C ARG A 42 -2.21 -20.96 -4.99
N GLY A 43 -2.16 -19.65 -4.80
CA GLY A 43 -3.16 -18.89 -4.03
C GLY A 43 -3.16 -19.20 -2.53
N GLN A 44 -2.06 -19.75 -2.00
CA GLN A 44 -1.92 -20.13 -0.60
C GLN A 44 -1.10 -19.15 0.25
N VAL A 45 -0.63 -18.07 -0.36
CA VAL A 45 0.05 -16.96 0.33
C VAL A 45 -0.95 -15.83 0.47
N TYR A 46 -1.17 -15.43 1.72
CA TYR A 46 -2.10 -14.38 2.10
C TYR A 46 -1.32 -13.21 2.64
N THR A 47 -1.69 -11.99 2.25
CA THR A 47 -1.01 -10.78 2.73
C THR A 47 -1.97 -9.61 2.87
N ALA A 48 -1.65 -8.70 3.78
CA ALA A 48 -2.37 -7.46 4.02
C ALA A 48 -1.40 -6.36 4.45
N VAL A 49 -1.83 -5.12 4.29
CA VAL A 49 -1.16 -3.94 4.85
C VAL A 49 -2.05 -3.32 5.93
N PHE A 50 -1.42 -3.05 7.05
CA PHE A 50 -2.00 -2.40 8.21
C PHE A 50 -1.39 -1.02 8.38
N GLN A 51 -2.18 -0.11 8.91
CA GLN A 51 -1.75 1.19 9.35
C GLN A 51 -2.00 1.26 10.87
N GLY A 52 -0.93 1.22 11.66
CA GLY A 52 -1.03 0.94 13.09
C GLY A 52 -1.71 -0.41 13.35
N THR A 53 -2.85 -0.40 14.04
CA THR A 53 -3.69 -1.59 14.30
C THR A 53 -4.83 -1.75 13.29
N HIS A 54 -5.06 -0.77 12.43
CA HIS A 54 -6.15 -0.80 11.47
C HIS A 54 -5.71 -1.48 10.18
N LYS A 55 -6.53 -2.40 9.65
CA LYS A 55 -6.27 -3.00 8.34
C LYS A 55 -6.59 -1.98 7.26
N MET A 56 -5.55 -1.47 6.60
CA MET A 56 -5.70 -0.52 5.51
C MET A 56 -6.22 -1.25 4.27
N TRP A 57 -5.59 -2.37 3.91
CA TRP A 57 -5.96 -3.13 2.72
C TRP A 57 -5.52 -4.60 2.80
N PRO A 58 -6.32 -5.56 2.26
CA PRO A 58 -7.67 -5.37 1.74
C PRO A 58 -8.66 -4.99 2.84
N ARG A 59 -9.68 -4.21 2.48
CA ARG A 59 -10.70 -3.78 3.44
C ARG A 59 -11.57 -4.95 3.89
N GLY A 60 -12.10 -4.84 5.11
CA GLY A 60 -12.94 -5.86 5.73
C GLY A 60 -12.19 -6.76 6.70
N GLU A 61 -12.86 -7.12 7.78
CA GLU A 61 -12.30 -7.99 8.79
C GLU A 61 -12.01 -9.38 8.21
N GLY A 62 -10.86 -9.96 8.55
CA GLY A 62 -10.46 -11.28 8.06
C GLY A 62 -10.06 -11.36 6.58
N ASN A 63 -10.21 -10.30 5.78
CA ASN A 63 -9.80 -10.30 4.38
C ASN A 63 -8.28 -10.16 4.22
N TYR A 64 -7.71 -10.94 3.30
CA TYR A 64 -6.32 -10.89 2.88
C TYR A 64 -6.26 -11.03 1.37
N ALA A 65 -5.27 -10.41 0.76
CA ALA A 65 -4.99 -10.59 -0.66
C ALA A 65 -4.23 -11.91 -0.82
N TRP A 66 -4.58 -12.67 -1.85
CA TRP A 66 -3.93 -13.91 -2.21
C TRP A 66 -3.95 -14.04 -3.72
N GLY A 67 -2.95 -14.72 -4.26
CA GLY A 67 -2.83 -14.92 -5.71
C GLY A 67 -1.68 -15.84 -6.09
N ASP A 68 -1.53 -16.10 -7.38
CA ASP A 68 -0.44 -16.90 -7.96
C ASP A 68 0.00 -16.36 -9.32
N ASN A 69 1.27 -15.93 -9.41
CA ASN A 69 1.82 -15.32 -10.62
C ASN A 69 1.00 -14.15 -11.18
N GLU A 70 0.46 -13.33 -10.28
CA GLU A 70 -0.43 -12.22 -10.64
C GLU A 70 -0.15 -10.96 -9.81
N SER A 71 -0.67 -9.84 -10.31
CA SER A 71 -0.69 -8.57 -9.61
C SER A 71 -2.13 -8.18 -9.31
N ILE A 72 -2.40 -7.84 -8.05
CA ILE A 72 -3.67 -7.26 -7.64
C ILE A 72 -3.43 -5.77 -7.42
N ASP A 73 -4.07 -4.97 -8.26
CA ASP A 73 -3.99 -3.51 -8.26
C ASP A 73 -5.30 -2.92 -7.75
N MET A 74 -5.21 -1.91 -6.89
CA MET A 74 -6.37 -1.19 -6.42
C MET A 74 -6.09 0.29 -6.23
N ASP A 75 -7.05 1.10 -6.64
CA ASP A 75 -7.06 2.52 -6.33
C ASP A 75 -7.45 2.70 -4.86
N GLU A 76 -6.61 3.44 -4.14
CA GLU A 76 -6.84 3.74 -2.73
C GLU A 76 -6.73 5.25 -2.51
N HIS A 77 -7.38 5.77 -1.47
CA HIS A 77 -7.33 7.21 -1.18
C HIS A 77 -7.17 7.40 0.33
N VAL A 78 -6.01 7.01 0.82
CA VAL A 78 -5.69 7.05 2.25
C VAL A 78 -4.66 8.14 2.48
N ARG A 79 -5.04 9.16 3.26
CA ARG A 79 -4.10 10.20 3.67
C ARG A 79 -3.00 9.57 4.51
N ASN A 80 -1.74 9.89 4.25
CA ASN A 80 -0.61 9.50 5.09
C ASN A 80 -0.02 10.74 5.77
N ILE A 81 0.13 10.71 7.10
CA ILE A 81 0.77 11.79 7.87
C ILE A 81 2.09 11.29 8.46
N THR A 82 3.04 12.20 8.63
CA THR A 82 4.32 11.90 9.25
C THR A 82 4.12 11.23 10.62
N GLY A 83 4.83 10.12 10.86
CA GLY A 83 4.73 9.31 12.08
C GLY A 83 3.71 8.17 12.04
N TRP A 84 3.05 7.93 10.91
CA TRP A 84 2.24 6.73 10.72
C TRP A 84 3.09 5.52 10.36
N HIS A 85 2.92 4.45 11.13
CA HIS A 85 3.59 3.18 10.93
C HIS A 85 2.71 2.24 10.10
N TYR A 86 3.27 1.73 9.02
CA TYR A 86 2.62 0.71 8.19
C TYR A 86 3.26 -0.64 8.45
N PHE A 87 2.44 -1.68 8.48
CA PHE A 87 2.91 -3.05 8.65
C PHE A 87 2.39 -3.89 7.49
N LEU A 88 3.32 -4.47 6.75
CA LEU A 88 3.02 -5.56 5.85
C LEU A 88 2.92 -6.83 6.70
N GLU A 89 1.86 -7.58 6.51
CA GLU A 89 1.63 -8.86 7.18
C GLU A 89 1.38 -9.93 6.11
N GLY A 90 1.92 -11.12 6.31
CA GLY A 90 1.69 -12.24 5.41
C GLY A 90 1.82 -13.58 6.09
N TYR A 91 1.09 -14.56 5.59
CA TYR A 91 1.19 -15.94 6.04
C TYR A 91 0.97 -16.90 4.87
N ALA A 92 1.49 -18.10 5.02
CA ALA A 92 1.37 -19.18 4.05
C ALA A 92 0.52 -20.32 4.62
N VAL A 93 -0.20 -21.02 3.75
CA VAL A 93 -0.98 -22.21 4.11
C VAL A 93 -0.54 -23.37 3.22
N ASN A 94 0.11 -24.40 3.78
CA ASN A 94 0.55 -25.57 3.01
C ASN A 94 1.46 -25.24 1.80
N CYS A 95 2.26 -24.17 1.90
CA CYS A 95 3.27 -23.85 0.89
C CYS A 95 4.50 -24.76 1.03
N ARG A 96 5.17 -25.05 -0.10
CA ARG A 96 6.37 -25.92 -0.12
C ARG A 96 7.69 -25.15 -0.07
N TYR A 97 7.64 -23.85 -0.38
CA TYR A 97 8.80 -22.97 -0.48
C TYR A 97 8.42 -21.62 0.07
N ASP A 98 9.43 -20.84 0.45
CA ASP A 98 9.21 -19.48 0.90
C ASP A 98 8.87 -18.57 -0.27
N HIS A 99 8.03 -17.58 -0.02
CA HIS A 99 7.49 -16.71 -1.04
C HIS A 99 7.82 -15.25 -0.72
N THR A 100 8.36 -14.52 -1.69
CA THR A 100 8.53 -13.07 -1.57
C THR A 100 7.37 -12.36 -2.23
N VAL A 101 6.56 -11.65 -1.44
CA VAL A 101 5.47 -10.81 -1.94
C VAL A 101 5.96 -9.37 -2.07
N TRP A 102 5.68 -8.74 -3.21
CA TRP A 102 6.06 -7.34 -3.43
C TRP A 102 4.87 -6.42 -3.29
N TRP A 103 5.06 -5.36 -2.50
CA TRP A 103 4.09 -4.32 -2.26
C TRP A 103 4.56 -3.01 -2.90
N ASP A 104 3.72 -2.45 -3.76
CA ASP A 104 3.96 -1.21 -4.48
C ASP A 104 2.90 -0.18 -4.05
N PHE A 105 3.31 0.93 -3.48
CA PHE A 105 2.43 2.02 -3.03
C PHE A 105 2.63 3.24 -3.92
N ASN A 106 1.57 3.73 -4.53
CA ASN A 106 1.59 5.03 -5.19
C ASN A 106 1.22 6.10 -4.16
N VAL A 107 2.14 7.02 -3.90
CA VAL A 107 1.92 8.12 -2.96
C VAL A 107 2.01 9.45 -3.71
N LEU A 108 0.95 10.25 -3.63
CA LEU A 108 0.98 11.66 -3.97
C LEU A 108 1.53 12.43 -2.78
N GLU A 109 2.81 12.76 -2.83
CA GLU A 109 3.51 13.45 -1.74
C GLU A 109 2.98 14.87 -1.52
N LYS A 110 2.96 15.28 -0.26
CA LYS A 110 2.39 16.57 0.16
C LYS A 110 3.14 17.77 -0.42
N GLU A 111 4.45 17.69 -0.56
CA GLU A 111 5.27 18.77 -1.12
C GLU A 111 4.79 19.17 -2.53
N TYR A 112 4.39 18.19 -3.35
CA TYR A 112 3.78 18.43 -4.66
C TYR A 112 2.34 18.95 -4.55
N ALA A 113 1.54 18.45 -3.60
CA ALA A 113 0.18 18.92 -3.37
C ALA A 113 0.15 20.38 -2.86
N GLU A 114 1.12 20.79 -2.03
CA GLU A 114 1.26 22.14 -1.50
C GLU A 114 1.72 23.13 -2.57
N THR A 115 2.60 22.76 -3.51
CA THR A 115 2.94 23.65 -4.64
C THR A 115 1.77 23.97 -5.56
N TRP A 116 0.74 23.11 -5.62
CA TRP A 116 -0.45 23.36 -6.43
C TRP A 116 -1.40 24.40 -5.81
N GLY A 117 -1.43 24.52 -4.48
CA GLY A 117 -2.30 25.47 -3.77
C GLY A 117 -2.03 26.95 -4.09
N PRO A 118 -0.77 27.42 -4.08
CA PRO A 118 -0.39 28.75 -4.54
C PRO A 118 -0.74 29.00 -6.02
N ILE A 119 -0.57 27.99 -6.88
CA ILE A 119 -0.91 28.08 -8.30
C ILE A 119 -2.43 28.24 -8.47
N GLN A 120 -3.25 27.47 -7.73
CA GLN A 120 -4.71 27.63 -7.73
C GLN A 120 -5.14 29.00 -7.21
N LYS A 121 -4.50 29.51 -6.15
CA LYS A 121 -4.77 30.88 -5.67
C LYS A 121 -4.41 31.94 -6.70
N LEU A 122 -3.31 31.74 -7.43
CA LEU A 122 -2.87 32.65 -8.50
C LEU A 122 -3.83 32.59 -9.71
N VAL A 123 -4.25 31.41 -10.12
CA VAL A 123 -5.25 31.22 -11.19
C VAL A 123 -6.56 31.88 -10.80
N LYS A 124 -7.04 31.64 -9.57
CA LYS A 124 -8.27 32.27 -9.08
C LYS A 124 -8.16 33.80 -9.01
N LEU A 125 -7.01 34.32 -8.60
CA LEU A 125 -6.72 35.77 -8.65
C LEU A 125 -6.74 36.31 -10.08
N LEU A 126 -6.23 35.55 -11.06
CA LEU A 126 -6.25 35.92 -12.47
C LEU A 126 -7.66 35.84 -13.06
N GLU A 127 -8.47 34.83 -12.70
CA GLU A 127 -9.88 34.73 -13.08
C GLU A 127 -10.67 35.92 -12.53
N ASP A 128 -10.51 36.25 -11.24
CA ASP A 128 -11.13 37.41 -10.60
C ASP A 128 -10.67 38.75 -11.21
N LEU A 129 -9.43 38.85 -11.71
CA LEU A 129 -8.87 40.06 -12.34
C LEU A 129 -9.28 40.22 -13.81
N ILE A 130 -9.39 39.11 -14.54
CA ILE A 130 -9.69 39.08 -15.99
C ILE A 130 -11.21 38.99 -16.23
N GLY A 131 -12.01 38.70 -15.20
CA GLY A 131 -13.47 38.74 -15.26
C GLY A 131 -14.08 37.61 -16.08
N VAL A 132 -13.48 36.42 -16.04
CA VAL A 132 -14.04 35.18 -16.60
C VAL A 132 -14.66 34.35 -15.48
#